data_AF-A0A7W1EM66-F1
#
_entry.id   AF-A0A7W1EM66-F1
#
_cell.length_a   1.000
_cell.length_b   1.000
_cell.length_c   1.000
_cell.angle_alpha   90.00
_cell.angle_beta   90.00
_cell.angle_gamma   90.00
#
_symmetry.space_group_name_H-M   'P 1'
#
loop_
_entity.id
_entity.type
_entity.pdbx_description
1 polymer ?
#
loop_
_entity_poly.entity_id
_entity_poly.type
_entity_poly.pdbx_seq_one_letter_code
_entity_poly.pdbx_strand_id
1 'polypeptide(L)'
;LPRVVPNLIWDPSRFELRAFSAVQKFADAAGRSAPVRRSDDAAGEPREAGRIQRSTAITRSPSPTGALRSRKLVVVDAGHGGPDAGMHGPIGGGPAVYEKQITLNVARRVGAALGQRGIDVKYTRTTDTLIALSDRGRIANDAHADLFVSIHVNAANPGWKDPGGARGFETYFLAEAKTEDARRVERMENEVVKFESRATTRSGDPLNFILNDMAQNEHLREANELADLIQHRIGGVHPGPSRGVKQAGFRVLVTAFMPAVLVEIGFGTNAHEAAYMTDPARMDELSAAIADGVLEYLKRYERRVTSAAGSAVGGSAPQ
;
A
#
# COMPACT_ATOMS: atom_id res chain seq x y z
N LEU A 1 14.36 8.31 -25.61
CA LEU A 1 15.35 7.38 -25.00
C LEU A 1 15.30 7.60 -23.49
N PRO A 2 14.91 6.62 -22.66
CA PRO A 2 14.74 6.86 -21.23
C PRO A 2 16.10 7.05 -20.55
N ARG A 3 16.26 8.18 -19.85
CA ARG A 3 17.39 8.47 -18.97
C ARG A 3 17.25 7.65 -17.69
N VAL A 4 18.25 6.81 -17.44
CA VAL A 4 18.46 6.10 -16.17
C VAL A 4 18.54 7.14 -15.04
N VAL A 5 17.67 7.03 -14.04
CA VAL A 5 17.79 7.81 -12.80
C VAL A 5 18.96 7.22 -12.01
N PRO A 6 20.04 7.98 -11.70
CA PRO A 6 21.18 7.42 -11.00
C PRO A 6 20.76 6.88 -9.63
N ASN A 7 21.23 5.68 -9.30
CA ASN A 7 21.19 5.06 -7.96
C ASN A 7 19.91 4.33 -7.53
N LEU A 8 18.97 4.06 -8.44
CA LEU A 8 17.84 3.17 -8.18
C LEU A 8 18.04 1.82 -8.89
N ILE A 9 18.01 0.72 -8.13
CA ILE A 9 18.07 -0.65 -8.67
C ILE A 9 16.85 -1.42 -8.17
N TRP A 10 16.16 -2.08 -9.09
CA TRP A 10 15.13 -3.06 -8.78
C TRP A 10 15.77 -4.29 -8.14
N ASP A 11 15.32 -4.68 -6.94
CA ASP A 11 15.73 -5.92 -6.29
C ASP A 11 14.69 -7.03 -6.59
N PRO A 12 14.97 -7.93 -7.55
CA PRO A 12 14.03 -8.98 -7.93
C PRO A 12 13.85 -10.04 -6.84
N SER A 13 14.75 -10.13 -5.85
CA SER A 13 14.62 -11.07 -4.74
C SER A 13 13.66 -10.58 -3.65
N ARG A 14 13.41 -9.27 -3.62
CA ARG A 14 12.58 -8.61 -2.60
C ARG A 14 11.40 -7.84 -3.16
N PHE A 15 11.26 -7.78 -4.48
CA PHE A 15 10.21 -7.06 -5.19
C PHE A 15 10.09 -5.58 -4.78
N GLU A 16 11.23 -4.90 -4.56
CA GLU A 16 11.28 -3.49 -4.14
C GLU A 16 12.31 -2.67 -4.94
N LEU A 17 12.10 -1.35 -5.00
CA LEU A 17 13.06 -0.38 -5.54
C LEU A 17 14.01 0.09 -4.42
N ARG A 18 15.32 0.01 -4.65
CA ARG A 18 16.33 0.39 -3.66
C ARG A 18 17.14 1.59 -4.13
N ALA A 19 17.28 2.59 -3.26
CA ALA A 19 18.23 3.68 -3.44
C ALA A 19 19.57 3.30 -2.79
N PHE A 20 20.66 3.32 -3.56
CA PHE A 20 22.01 3.14 -3.01
C PHE A 20 22.66 4.50 -2.76
N SER A 21 22.98 4.84 -1.50
CA SER A 21 23.97 5.87 -1.22
C SER A 21 25.35 5.24 -1.32
N ALA A 22 26.24 5.83 -2.13
CA ALA A 22 27.64 5.41 -2.16
C ALA A 22 28.25 5.69 -0.78
N VAL A 23 28.46 4.63 0.02
CA VAL A 23 29.26 4.72 1.24
C VAL A 23 30.68 5.05 0.82
N GLN A 24 31.15 6.24 1.22
CA GLN A 24 32.54 6.65 1.09
C GLN A 24 33.37 5.70 1.96
N LYS A 25 34.11 4.79 1.31
CA LYS A 25 34.96 3.79 1.98
C LYS A 25 36.13 4.51 2.66
N PHE A 26 36.20 4.42 3.98
CA PHE A 26 37.49 4.48 4.67
C PHE A 26 38.21 3.15 4.44
N ALA A 27 39.45 3.23 3.99
CA ALA A 27 40.34 2.09 3.84
C ALA A 27 40.79 1.59 5.22
N ASP A 28 40.90 0.28 5.37
CA ASP A 28 42.10 -0.33 5.94
C ASP A 28 42.22 -1.81 5.57
N ALA A 29 43.47 -2.27 5.53
CA ALA A 29 43.99 -3.40 4.80
C ALA A 29 44.10 -4.71 5.63
N ALA A 30 44.47 -5.77 4.89
CA ALA A 30 44.88 -7.14 5.30
C ALA A 30 43.75 -8.19 5.23
N GLY A 31 43.89 -9.37 4.62
CA GLY A 31 45.04 -10.02 3.98
C GLY A 31 44.58 -11.10 2.98
N ARG A 32 45.57 -11.62 2.24
CA ARG A 32 45.49 -12.44 1.02
C ARG A 32 45.14 -13.92 1.31
N SER A 33 44.46 -14.60 0.37
CA SER A 33 45.01 -15.73 -0.43
C SER A 33 43.95 -16.49 -1.27
N ALA A 34 44.03 -16.33 -2.61
CA ALA A 34 44.08 -17.30 -3.72
C ALA A 34 43.13 -18.54 -3.86
N PRO A 35 42.93 -19.06 -5.10
CA PRO A 35 41.66 -19.64 -5.59
C PRO A 35 41.71 -21.15 -5.92
N VAL A 36 40.54 -21.77 -6.15
CA VAL A 36 40.44 -23.10 -6.78
C VAL A 36 39.45 -23.07 -7.96
N ARG A 37 39.83 -23.88 -8.97
CA ARG A 37 39.45 -23.88 -10.38
C ARG A 37 38.13 -24.61 -10.70
N ARG A 38 37.69 -24.34 -11.94
CA ARG A 38 36.69 -25.04 -12.76
C ARG A 38 36.92 -26.55 -12.85
N SER A 39 35.85 -27.29 -13.14
CA SER A 39 35.84 -28.28 -14.22
C SER A 39 34.45 -28.35 -14.86
N ASP A 40 34.48 -28.34 -16.18
CA ASP A 40 33.40 -28.66 -17.12
C ASP A 40 32.94 -30.12 -16.93
N ASP A 41 31.71 -30.44 -17.36
CA ASP A 41 31.52 -31.54 -18.32
C ASP A 41 30.10 -31.55 -18.90
N ALA A 42 30.05 -31.89 -20.18
CA ALA A 42 28.94 -31.79 -21.12
C ALA A 42 28.34 -33.17 -21.46
N ALA A 43 27.31 -33.12 -22.31
CA ALA A 43 26.64 -34.19 -23.06
C ALA A 43 25.51 -34.94 -22.32
N GLY A 44 24.35 -35.21 -22.92
CA GLY A 44 23.87 -34.99 -24.29
C GLY A 44 22.38 -35.33 -24.38
N GLU A 45 21.67 -34.72 -25.34
CA GLU A 45 20.32 -35.11 -25.77
C GLU A 45 20.34 -36.51 -26.46
N PRO A 46 19.16 -37.12 -26.67
CA PRO A 46 18.54 -36.92 -27.97
C PRO A 46 17.03 -36.66 -27.95
N ARG A 47 16.64 -35.99 -29.04
CA ARG A 47 15.32 -35.53 -29.48
C ARG A 47 14.38 -36.69 -29.84
N GLU A 48 13.07 -36.47 -29.66
CA GLU A 48 12.07 -37.08 -30.53
C GLU A 48 10.93 -36.09 -30.83
N ALA A 49 10.51 -36.08 -32.10
CA ALA A 49 9.64 -35.09 -32.71
C ALA A 49 8.21 -35.63 -32.87
N GLY A 50 7.24 -34.72 -32.79
CA GLY A 50 6.10 -34.70 -33.71
C GLY A 50 4.81 -35.38 -33.25
N ARG A 51 3.87 -34.59 -32.73
CA ARG A 51 2.44 -34.82 -33.00
C ARG A 51 1.67 -33.50 -33.05
N ILE A 52 1.28 -33.12 -34.27
CA ILE A 52 0.32 -32.05 -34.54
C ILE A 52 -1.04 -32.52 -34.04
N GLN A 53 -1.61 -31.84 -33.03
CA GLN A 53 -3.03 -31.93 -32.72
C GLN A 53 -3.71 -30.61 -33.09
N ARG A 54 -4.76 -30.76 -33.90
CA ARG A 54 -5.61 -29.69 -34.40
C ARG A 54 -6.27 -28.96 -33.23
N SER A 55 -6.13 -27.64 -33.19
CA SER A 55 -6.81 -26.73 -32.27
C SER A 55 -8.31 -26.76 -32.55
N THR A 56 -9.06 -27.58 -31.80
CA THR A 56 -10.50 -27.39 -31.62
C THR A 56 -10.72 -26.13 -30.79
N ALA A 57 -11.60 -25.24 -31.27
CA ALA A 57 -11.99 -24.03 -30.58
C ALA A 57 -12.50 -24.37 -29.18
N ILE A 58 -11.75 -23.98 -28.15
CA ILE A 58 -12.16 -24.13 -26.75
C ILE A 58 -13.20 -23.04 -26.48
N THR A 59 -14.47 -23.43 -26.52
CA THR A 59 -15.56 -22.66 -25.90
C THR A 59 -15.24 -22.55 -24.41
N ARG A 60 -14.76 -21.37 -23.97
CA ARG A 60 -14.45 -21.11 -22.55
C ARG A 60 -15.76 -21.15 -21.75
N SER A 61 -16.01 -22.26 -21.08
CA SER A 61 -17.01 -22.33 -20.01
C SER A 61 -16.69 -21.27 -18.94
N PRO A 62 -17.70 -20.59 -18.37
CA PRO A 62 -17.47 -19.61 -17.32
C PRO A 62 -16.85 -20.29 -16.10
N SER A 63 -15.67 -19.81 -15.67
CA SER A 63 -14.99 -20.25 -14.46
C SER A 63 -15.88 -20.08 -13.22
N PRO A 64 -15.73 -20.94 -12.19
CA PRO A 64 -16.59 -20.93 -11.01
C PRO A 64 -16.54 -19.58 -10.29
N THR A 65 -17.72 -19.16 -9.86
CA THR A 65 -18.04 -17.96 -9.09
C THR A 65 -17.17 -17.86 -7.83
N GLY A 66 -16.05 -17.13 -7.89
CA GLY A 66 -15.27 -16.82 -6.69
C GLY A 66 -13.88 -16.21 -6.89
N ALA A 67 -13.18 -16.55 -7.98
CA ALA A 67 -11.83 -16.04 -8.27
C ALA A 67 -11.87 -14.84 -9.23
N LEU A 68 -10.92 -13.90 -9.07
CA LEU A 68 -10.72 -12.79 -10.01
C LEU A 68 -10.33 -13.34 -11.38
N ARG A 69 -10.89 -12.78 -12.46
CA ARG A 69 -10.61 -13.18 -13.85
C ARG A 69 -9.24 -12.74 -14.34
N SER A 70 -8.67 -11.71 -13.73
CA SER A 70 -7.32 -11.19 -14.01
C SER A 70 -6.52 -11.05 -12.72
N ARG A 71 -5.19 -11.22 -12.81
CA ARG A 71 -4.29 -10.90 -11.69
C ARG A 71 -4.38 -9.41 -11.40
N LYS A 72 -4.41 -9.06 -10.11
CA LYS A 72 -4.50 -7.69 -9.62
C LYS A 72 -3.26 -7.37 -8.80
N LEU A 73 -2.72 -6.17 -8.96
CA LEU A 73 -1.58 -5.68 -8.21
C LEU A 73 -2.02 -4.60 -7.21
N VAL A 74 -1.73 -4.82 -5.94
CA VAL A 74 -1.96 -3.85 -4.87
C VAL A 74 -0.62 -3.36 -4.35
N VAL A 75 -0.44 -2.04 -4.30
CA VAL A 75 0.67 -1.45 -3.54
C VAL A 75 0.23 -1.24 -2.10
N VAL A 76 1.00 -1.81 -1.17
CA VAL A 76 0.81 -1.63 0.27
C VAL A 76 1.91 -0.72 0.79
N ASP A 77 1.51 0.45 1.26
CA ASP A 77 2.40 1.45 1.83
C ASP A 77 2.41 1.37 3.36
N ALA A 78 3.60 1.33 3.94
CA ALA A 78 3.80 1.41 5.38
C ALA A 78 4.16 2.85 5.76
N GLY A 79 3.26 3.57 6.44
CA GLY A 79 3.46 4.95 6.90
C GLY A 79 4.80 5.17 7.61
N HIS A 80 5.38 6.37 7.47
CA HIS A 80 6.65 6.78 8.11
C HIS A 80 7.86 5.88 7.74
N GLY A 81 8.91 5.87 8.57
CA GLY A 81 10.11 5.03 8.40
C GLY A 81 11.43 5.80 8.57
N GLY A 82 12.49 5.08 8.93
CA GLY A 82 13.81 5.67 9.14
C GLY A 82 13.80 6.70 10.28
N PRO A 83 14.29 7.93 10.06
CA PRO A 83 14.27 9.00 11.06
C PRO A 83 12.87 9.46 11.48
N ASP A 84 11.88 9.23 10.63
CA ASP A 84 10.49 9.58 10.91
C ASP A 84 9.81 8.44 11.66
N ALA A 85 9.58 8.63 12.95
CA ALA A 85 8.95 7.64 13.80
C ALA A 85 7.41 7.59 13.67
N GLY A 86 6.81 8.62 13.06
CA GLY A 86 5.38 8.92 13.18
C GLY A 86 4.99 9.22 14.62
N MET A 87 3.74 8.92 14.98
CA MET A 87 3.31 9.08 16.36
C MET A 87 4.01 8.10 17.31
N HIS A 88 4.03 8.48 18.58
CA HIS A 88 4.52 7.65 19.69
C HIS A 88 3.48 7.61 20.81
N GLY A 89 3.48 6.52 21.56
CA GLY A 89 2.57 6.33 22.68
C GLY A 89 2.90 5.07 23.47
N PRO A 90 1.98 4.59 24.31
CA PRO A 90 0.71 5.26 24.67
C PRO A 90 0.90 6.43 25.63
N ILE A 91 -0.09 7.33 25.67
CA ILE A 91 -0.18 8.38 26.70
C ILE A 91 -0.54 7.72 28.03
N GLY A 92 0.06 8.17 29.13
CA GLY A 92 -0.21 7.65 30.47
C GLY A 92 0.64 6.44 30.88
N GLY A 93 1.57 6.00 30.02
CA GLY A 93 2.55 4.95 30.33
C GLY A 93 2.22 3.58 29.71
N GLY A 94 3.21 2.70 29.67
CA GLY A 94 3.17 1.40 28.98
C GLY A 94 4.43 1.19 28.12
N PRO A 95 4.54 0.04 27.43
CA PRO A 95 5.63 -0.17 26.47
C PRO A 95 5.57 0.88 25.37
N ALA A 96 6.69 1.54 25.10
CA ALA A 96 6.77 2.52 24.03
C ALA A 96 6.51 1.86 22.68
N VAL A 97 5.60 2.45 21.90
CA VAL A 97 5.32 2.05 20.53
C VAL A 97 5.56 3.21 19.59
N TYR A 98 5.99 2.86 18.37
CA TYR A 98 6.22 3.82 17.30
C TYR A 98 5.42 3.40 16.09
N GLU A 99 4.75 4.37 15.49
CA GLU A 99 3.93 4.16 14.31
C GLU A 99 4.68 3.42 13.20
N LYS A 100 5.89 3.87 12.84
CA LYS A 100 6.70 3.27 11.77
C LYS A 100 6.93 1.75 11.92
N GLN A 101 6.93 1.25 13.15
CA GLN A 101 7.12 -0.18 13.45
C GLN A 101 5.80 -0.94 13.30
N ILE A 102 4.72 -0.37 13.83
CA ILE A 102 3.37 -0.94 13.70
C ILE A 102 2.99 -1.02 12.22
N THR A 103 3.12 0.09 11.48
CA THR A 103 2.75 0.17 10.07
C THR A 103 3.56 -0.80 9.21
N LEU A 104 4.87 -0.97 9.48
CA LEU A 104 5.70 -1.95 8.75
C LEU A 104 5.23 -3.39 9.00
N ASN A 105 4.94 -3.73 10.25
CA ASN A 105 4.50 -5.07 10.62
C ASN A 105 3.13 -5.40 10.04
N VAL A 106 2.17 -4.47 10.15
CA VAL A 106 0.82 -4.64 9.60
C VAL A 106 0.85 -4.66 8.07
N ALA A 107 1.58 -3.75 7.41
CA ALA A 107 1.68 -3.73 5.94
C ALA A 107 2.18 -5.06 5.38
N ARG A 108 3.24 -5.63 5.98
CA ARG A 108 3.77 -6.95 5.57
C ARG A 108 2.71 -8.05 5.70
N ARG A 109 1.97 -8.08 6.80
CA ARG A 109 0.89 -9.06 7.04
C ARG A 109 -0.30 -8.85 6.11
N VAL A 110 -0.70 -7.62 5.82
CA VAL A 110 -1.70 -7.28 4.81
C VAL A 110 -1.27 -7.84 3.45
N GLY A 111 -0.02 -7.60 3.05
CA GLY A 111 0.49 -8.12 1.79
C GLY A 111 0.57 -9.66 1.75
N ALA A 112 0.94 -10.31 2.85
CA ALA A 112 0.91 -11.77 2.94
C ALA A 112 -0.53 -12.33 2.80
N ALA A 113 -1.49 -11.70 3.47
CA ALA A 113 -2.91 -12.05 3.41
C ALA A 113 -3.50 -11.84 2.00
N LEU A 114 -3.11 -10.76 1.30
CA LEU A 114 -3.47 -10.53 -0.10
C LEU A 114 -2.87 -11.59 -1.03
N GLY A 115 -1.60 -11.94 -0.85
CA GLY A 115 -0.92 -12.99 -1.61
C GLY A 115 -1.61 -14.35 -1.50
N GLN A 116 -2.05 -14.73 -0.30
CA GLN A 116 -2.85 -15.94 -0.07
C GLN A 116 -4.19 -15.94 -0.81
N ARG A 117 -4.72 -14.75 -1.14
CA ARG A 117 -5.97 -14.55 -1.90
C ARG A 117 -5.73 -14.44 -3.42
N GLY A 118 -4.50 -14.67 -3.87
CA GLY A 118 -4.12 -14.62 -5.30
C GLY A 118 -3.93 -13.22 -5.86
N ILE A 119 -3.72 -12.22 -4.99
CA ILE A 119 -3.45 -10.82 -5.36
C ILE A 119 -1.95 -10.57 -5.31
N ASP A 120 -1.40 -9.96 -6.36
CA ASP A 120 0.00 -9.53 -6.40
C ASP A 120 0.21 -8.31 -5.50
N VAL A 121 1.36 -8.26 -4.82
CA VAL A 121 1.67 -7.20 -3.85
C VAL A 121 3.04 -6.60 -4.13
N LYS A 122 3.11 -5.27 -4.03
CA LYS A 122 4.37 -4.53 -3.99
C LYS A 122 4.35 -3.59 -2.78
N TYR A 123 5.46 -3.49 -2.08
CA TYR A 123 5.57 -2.62 -0.90
C TYR A 123 6.30 -1.33 -1.26
N THR A 124 5.94 -0.20 -0.63
CA THR A 124 6.76 1.02 -0.72
C THR A 124 8.07 0.86 0.06
N ARG A 125 8.02 0.16 1.20
CA ARG A 125 9.19 -0.27 1.98
C ARG A 125 8.95 -1.62 2.63
N THR A 126 10.00 -2.44 2.68
CA THR A 126 10.00 -3.66 3.50
C THR A 126 10.93 -3.56 4.70
N THR A 127 11.60 -2.44 4.93
CA THR A 127 12.51 -2.25 6.07
C THR A 127 12.22 -0.91 6.77
N ASP A 128 12.95 -0.62 7.86
CA ASP A 128 12.89 0.68 8.51
C ASP A 128 13.66 1.75 7.71
N THR A 129 13.09 2.14 6.57
CA THR A 129 13.64 3.12 5.63
C THR A 129 12.62 4.22 5.39
N LEU A 130 13.06 5.48 5.38
CA LEU A 130 12.22 6.61 5.00
C LEU A 130 11.99 6.60 3.49
N ILE A 131 10.72 6.54 3.09
CA ILE A 131 10.29 6.81 1.71
C ILE A 131 9.58 8.16 1.71
N ALA A 132 10.06 9.09 0.88
CA ALA A 132 9.46 10.41 0.71
C ALA A 132 7.99 10.29 0.29
N LEU A 133 7.12 11.16 0.79
CA LEU A 133 5.68 11.11 0.53
C LEU A 133 5.37 11.16 -0.98
N SER A 134 6.12 11.97 -1.73
CA SER A 134 5.98 12.10 -3.18
C SER A 134 6.43 10.85 -3.96
N ASP A 135 7.28 10.00 -3.38
CA ASP A 135 7.77 8.78 -4.02
C ASP A 135 6.84 7.59 -3.80
N ARG A 136 6.04 7.58 -2.72
CA ARG A 136 5.15 6.47 -2.38
C ARG A 136 4.10 6.21 -3.46
N GLY A 137 3.39 7.25 -3.92
CA GLY A 137 2.43 7.12 -5.03
C GLY A 137 3.11 6.85 -6.37
N ARG A 138 4.31 7.44 -6.59
CA ARG A 138 5.12 7.17 -7.79
C ARG A 138 5.49 5.69 -7.94
N ILE A 139 5.85 5.01 -6.85
CA ILE A 139 6.11 3.56 -6.84
C ILE A 139 4.91 2.76 -7.36
N ALA A 140 3.68 3.19 -7.02
CA ALA A 140 2.45 2.55 -7.46
C ALA A 140 2.14 2.83 -8.93
N ASN A 141 2.33 4.07 -9.37
CA ASN A 141 2.14 4.46 -10.77
C ASN A 141 3.12 3.71 -11.69
N ASP A 142 4.41 3.68 -11.33
CA ASP A 142 5.47 2.99 -12.10
C ASP A 142 5.24 1.47 -12.17
N ALA A 143 4.53 0.90 -11.19
CA ALA A 143 4.16 -0.51 -11.17
C ALA A 143 2.84 -0.81 -11.91
N HIS A 144 2.13 0.23 -12.37
CA HIS A 144 0.76 0.11 -12.89
C HIS A 144 -0.17 -0.64 -11.93
N ALA A 145 -0.10 -0.30 -10.63
CA ALA A 145 -0.92 -0.95 -9.62
C ALA A 145 -2.41 -0.66 -9.82
N ASP A 146 -3.26 -1.65 -9.54
CA ASP A 146 -4.71 -1.50 -9.57
C ASP A 146 -5.23 -0.70 -8.37
N LEU A 147 -4.55 -0.79 -7.22
CA LEU A 147 -4.92 -0.15 -5.96
C LEU A 147 -3.70 0.29 -5.15
N PHE A 148 -3.91 1.31 -4.32
CA PHE A 148 -2.94 1.76 -3.32
C PHE A 148 -3.58 1.79 -1.92
N VAL A 149 -2.95 1.13 -0.96
CA VAL A 149 -3.42 1.07 0.44
C VAL A 149 -2.28 1.50 1.34
N SER A 150 -2.42 2.65 2.01
CA SER A 150 -1.46 3.15 2.99
C SER A 150 -1.94 2.87 4.41
N ILE A 151 -1.06 2.30 5.23
CA ILE A 151 -1.34 1.92 6.61
C ILE A 151 -0.67 2.92 7.55
N HIS A 152 -1.48 3.53 8.43
CA HIS A 152 -1.09 4.54 9.41
C HIS A 152 -1.70 4.25 10.77
N VAL A 153 -1.19 4.92 11.80
CA VAL A 153 -1.73 4.81 13.16
C VAL A 153 -1.94 6.20 13.75
N ASN A 154 -3.18 6.45 14.14
CA ASN A 154 -3.60 7.76 14.61
C ASN A 154 -2.99 8.07 15.98
N ALA A 155 -3.00 9.36 16.29
CA ALA A 155 -2.68 9.89 17.61
C ALA A 155 -3.73 10.90 18.05
N ALA A 156 -4.02 10.88 19.35
CA ALA A 156 -4.92 11.84 19.96
C ALA A 156 -4.35 13.26 19.91
N ASN A 157 -5.24 14.25 19.83
CA ASN A 157 -4.83 15.62 20.08
C ASN A 157 -4.52 15.78 21.57
N PRO A 158 -3.29 16.18 21.97
CA PRO A 158 -2.91 16.32 23.37
C PRO A 158 -3.71 17.40 24.11
N GLY A 159 -4.37 18.32 23.39
CA GLY A 159 -5.25 19.34 23.97
C GLY A 159 -6.68 18.86 24.26
N TRP A 160 -7.04 17.60 23.95
CA TRP A 160 -8.34 17.05 24.33
C TRP A 160 -8.44 16.82 25.85
N LYS A 161 -9.67 16.75 26.36
CA LYS A 161 -9.93 16.50 27.79
C LYS A 161 -9.37 15.15 28.26
N ASP A 162 -9.46 14.14 27.40
CA ASP A 162 -8.92 12.81 27.63
C ASP A 162 -8.25 12.29 26.34
N PRO A 163 -6.98 12.64 26.09
CA PRO A 163 -6.28 12.22 24.89
C PRO A 163 -5.92 10.73 24.94
N GLY A 164 -5.64 10.18 26.13
CA GLY A 164 -5.36 8.75 26.30
C GLY A 164 -6.59 7.87 26.01
N GLY A 165 -7.80 8.37 26.22
CA GLY A 165 -9.05 7.67 25.94
C GLY A 165 -9.50 7.70 24.47
N ALA A 166 -8.88 8.50 23.60
CA ALA A 166 -9.23 8.55 22.18
C ALA A 166 -8.93 7.22 21.49
N ARG A 167 -9.91 6.67 20.75
CA ARG A 167 -9.82 5.33 20.18
C ARG A 167 -10.68 5.15 18.93
N GLY A 168 -10.46 4.06 18.23
CA GLY A 168 -11.18 3.63 17.03
C GLY A 168 -10.37 3.77 15.76
N PHE A 169 -10.93 3.26 14.66
CA PHE A 169 -10.26 3.21 13.36
C PHE A 169 -11.07 3.98 12.31
N GLU A 170 -10.39 4.49 11.30
CA GLU A 170 -10.97 5.31 10.21
C GLU A 170 -10.22 5.08 8.91
N THR A 171 -10.92 5.24 7.79
CA THR A 171 -10.35 5.08 6.46
C THR A 171 -10.60 6.33 5.64
N TYR A 172 -9.56 6.85 5.01
CA TYR A 172 -9.58 8.08 4.25
C TYR A 172 -9.39 7.82 2.77
N PHE A 173 -10.06 8.63 1.95
CA PHE A 173 -9.74 8.81 0.54
C PHE A 173 -9.40 10.28 0.27
N LEU A 174 -8.76 10.55 -0.86
CA LEU A 174 -8.31 11.90 -1.22
C LEU A 174 -9.49 12.82 -1.54
N ALA A 175 -9.73 13.82 -0.71
CA ALA A 175 -10.61 14.96 -0.99
C ALA A 175 -10.41 16.03 0.09
N GLU A 176 -10.98 17.22 -0.07
CA GLU A 176 -10.86 18.27 0.94
C GLU A 176 -11.40 17.82 2.32
N ALA A 177 -10.66 18.07 3.39
CA ALA A 177 -11.08 17.67 4.73
C ALA A 177 -12.34 18.42 5.21
N LYS A 178 -13.36 17.66 5.62
CA LYS A 178 -14.68 18.16 6.07
C LYS A 178 -14.74 18.52 7.55
N THR A 179 -13.83 18.00 8.38
CA THR A 179 -13.84 18.21 9.83
C THR A 179 -12.47 18.67 10.33
N GLU A 180 -12.44 19.37 11.46
CA GLU A 180 -11.19 19.76 12.11
C GLU A 180 -10.32 18.55 12.50
N ASP A 181 -10.94 17.44 12.90
CA ASP A 181 -10.22 16.21 13.22
C ASP A 181 -9.57 15.61 11.96
N ALA A 182 -10.28 15.57 10.82
CA ALA A 182 -9.70 15.13 9.55
C ALA A 182 -8.56 16.05 9.09
N ARG A 183 -8.71 17.38 9.22
CA ARG A 183 -7.62 18.35 8.93
C ARG A 183 -6.42 18.16 9.85
N ARG A 184 -6.64 17.78 11.11
CA ARG A 184 -5.56 17.53 12.07
C ARG A 184 -4.76 16.29 11.68
N VAL A 185 -5.44 15.19 11.36
CA VAL A 185 -4.79 13.96 10.87
C VAL A 185 -4.04 14.26 9.57
N GLU A 186 -4.65 14.97 8.62
CA GLU A 186 -3.98 15.43 7.40
C GLU A 186 -2.68 16.18 7.67
N ARG A 187 -2.70 17.16 8.59
CA ARG A 187 -1.49 17.91 8.95
C ARG A 187 -0.41 17.01 9.53
N MET A 188 -0.78 16.13 10.46
CA MET A 188 0.14 15.19 11.11
C MET A 188 0.84 14.31 10.08
N GLU A 189 0.08 13.71 9.15
CA GLU A 189 0.64 12.82 8.13
C GLU A 189 1.43 13.55 7.03
N ASN A 190 1.08 14.81 6.76
CA ASN A 190 1.81 15.63 5.80
C ASN A 190 3.09 16.25 6.41
N GLU A 191 3.31 16.20 7.72
CA GLU A 191 4.50 16.77 8.38
C GLU A 191 5.80 16.01 8.07
N VAL A 192 5.72 14.78 7.53
CA VAL A 192 6.88 13.95 7.17
C VAL A 192 7.84 14.67 6.22
N VAL A 193 7.35 15.66 5.45
CA VAL A 193 8.15 16.51 4.55
C VAL A 193 9.35 17.17 5.27
N LYS A 194 9.29 17.40 6.59
CA LYS A 194 10.41 17.97 7.36
C LYS A 194 11.66 17.09 7.39
N PHE A 195 11.50 15.78 7.17
CA PHE A 195 12.60 14.81 7.12
C PHE A 195 13.13 14.60 5.68
N GLU A 196 12.46 15.14 4.68
CA GLU A 196 12.89 15.08 3.28
C GLU A 196 13.99 16.13 3.02
N SER A 197 15.11 15.71 2.41
CA SER A 197 16.23 16.62 2.15
C SER A 197 15.85 17.76 1.20
N ARG A 198 16.49 18.93 1.32
CA ARG A 198 16.25 20.10 0.44
C ARG A 198 16.46 19.84 -1.07
N ALA A 199 17.17 18.77 -1.43
CA ALA A 199 17.35 18.36 -2.83
C ALA A 199 16.09 17.70 -3.43
N THR A 200 15.20 17.19 -2.59
CA THR A 200 13.88 16.61 -2.95
C THR A 200 12.75 17.63 -2.86
N THR A 201 12.92 18.74 -2.14
CA THR A 201 11.98 19.86 -2.18
C THR A 201 12.27 20.71 -3.41
N ARG A 202 11.72 20.32 -4.57
CA ARG A 202 11.40 21.32 -5.60
C ARG A 202 10.36 22.25 -4.99
N SER A 203 10.82 23.36 -4.42
CA SER A 203 9.97 24.43 -3.91
C SER A 203 9.08 24.96 -5.03
N GLY A 204 7.79 24.97 -4.75
CA GLY A 204 6.71 25.46 -5.59
C GLY A 204 5.41 24.88 -5.04
N ASP A 205 4.87 25.52 -4.00
CA ASP A 205 3.74 25.06 -3.19
C ASP A 205 2.50 24.65 -4.04
N PRO A 206 2.23 23.34 -4.23
CA PRO A 206 1.34 22.84 -5.27
C PRO A 206 0.05 22.17 -4.75
N LEU A 207 -0.20 22.14 -3.43
CA LEU A 207 -1.46 21.62 -2.87
C LEU A 207 -2.69 22.31 -3.54
N ASN A 208 -2.50 23.56 -3.95
CA ASN A 208 -3.52 24.46 -4.54
C ASN A 208 -3.87 24.22 -6.03
N PHE A 209 -3.01 23.58 -6.83
CA PHE A 209 -3.36 23.26 -8.23
C PHE A 209 -3.82 21.80 -8.36
N ILE A 210 -3.53 20.95 -7.38
CA ILE A 210 -3.73 19.50 -7.46
C ILE A 210 -5.10 19.06 -6.92
N LEU A 211 -5.76 19.88 -6.08
CA LEU A 211 -7.21 19.76 -5.89
C LEU A 211 -8.00 20.15 -7.16
N ASN A 212 -7.39 20.86 -8.12
CA ASN A 212 -8.09 21.48 -9.26
C ASN A 212 -8.23 20.60 -10.52
N ASP A 213 -7.65 19.40 -10.57
CA ASP A 213 -7.86 18.48 -11.68
C ASP A 213 -8.23 17.11 -11.09
N MET A 214 -9.53 16.93 -10.85
CA MET A 214 -10.25 15.74 -10.37
C MET A 214 -10.05 14.51 -11.28
N ALA A 215 -8.82 14.18 -11.65
CA ALA A 215 -8.44 12.96 -12.34
C ALA A 215 -8.51 11.81 -11.32
N GLN A 216 -9.61 11.10 -11.12
CA GLN A 216 -10.82 10.93 -11.92
C GLN A 216 -12.03 10.96 -10.97
N ASN A 217 -13.16 11.53 -11.38
CA ASN A 217 -14.44 11.38 -10.66
C ASN A 217 -14.76 9.88 -10.39
N GLU A 218 -14.26 9.00 -11.25
CA GLU A 218 -14.28 7.55 -11.07
C GLU A 218 -13.38 7.08 -9.91
N HIS A 219 -12.09 7.45 -9.88
CA HIS A 219 -11.17 7.02 -8.81
C HIS A 219 -11.62 7.47 -7.42
N LEU A 220 -12.25 8.63 -7.28
CA LEU A 220 -12.82 9.06 -6.00
C LEU A 220 -13.99 8.19 -5.55
N ARG A 221 -14.93 7.88 -6.46
CA ARG A 221 -16.04 6.97 -6.16
C ARG A 221 -15.54 5.57 -5.80
N GLU A 222 -14.54 5.09 -6.54
CA GLU A 222 -13.90 3.81 -6.33
C GLU A 222 -13.10 3.76 -5.02
N ALA A 223 -12.36 4.82 -4.68
CA ALA A 223 -11.63 4.92 -3.42
C ALA A 223 -12.58 5.00 -2.22
N ASN A 224 -13.71 5.70 -2.34
CA ASN A 224 -14.74 5.73 -1.30
C ASN A 224 -15.37 4.34 -1.07
N GLU A 225 -15.66 3.58 -2.14
CA GLU A 225 -16.18 2.20 -1.98
C GLU A 225 -15.13 1.26 -1.39
N LEU A 226 -13.86 1.37 -1.82
CA LEU A 226 -12.76 0.63 -1.22
C LEU A 226 -12.62 0.95 0.28
N ALA A 227 -12.67 2.23 0.64
CA ALA A 227 -12.58 2.69 2.02
C ALA A 227 -13.73 2.13 2.87
N ASP A 228 -14.97 2.16 2.37
CA ASP A 228 -16.14 1.64 3.06
C ASP A 228 -16.03 0.13 3.34
N LEU A 229 -15.56 -0.64 2.35
CA LEU A 229 -15.38 -2.08 2.49
C LEU A 229 -14.28 -2.45 3.48
N ILE A 230 -13.14 -1.76 3.43
CA ILE A 230 -12.07 -1.93 4.42
C ILE A 230 -12.58 -1.55 5.81
N GLN A 231 -13.21 -0.39 5.96
CA GLN A 231 -13.78 0.08 7.22
C GLN A 231 -14.79 -0.94 7.79
N HIS A 232 -15.70 -1.46 6.96
CA HIS A 232 -16.68 -2.44 7.38
C HIS A 232 -16.02 -3.75 7.87
N ARG A 233 -14.99 -4.24 7.17
CA ARG A 233 -14.27 -5.47 7.53
C ARG A 233 -13.49 -5.32 8.82
N ILE A 234 -12.78 -4.21 9.01
CA ILE A 234 -12.05 -3.92 10.26
C ILE A 234 -13.04 -3.88 11.44
N GLY A 235 -14.24 -3.34 11.26
CA GLY A 235 -15.26 -3.29 12.30
C GLY A 235 -15.72 -4.65 12.83
N GLY A 236 -15.46 -5.75 12.12
CA GLY A 236 -15.74 -7.10 12.60
C GLY A 236 -14.69 -7.67 13.56
N VAL A 237 -13.49 -7.07 13.63
CA VAL A 237 -12.35 -7.60 14.41
C VAL A 237 -11.73 -6.58 15.37
N HIS A 238 -11.95 -5.29 15.14
CA HIS A 238 -11.31 -4.21 15.90
C HIS A 238 -12.06 -3.92 17.21
N PRO A 239 -11.38 -3.75 18.36
CA PRO A 239 -12.02 -3.54 19.66
C PRO A 239 -12.55 -2.10 19.86
N GLY A 240 -11.96 -1.13 19.16
CA GLY A 240 -12.40 0.26 19.15
C GLY A 240 -13.53 0.53 18.15
N PRO A 241 -14.27 1.65 18.32
CA PRO A 241 -15.39 1.99 17.44
C PRO A 241 -14.92 2.31 16.02
N SER A 242 -15.79 2.03 15.04
CA SER A 242 -15.65 2.59 13.70
C SER A 242 -15.87 4.11 13.75
N ARG A 243 -14.89 4.88 13.29
CA ARG A 243 -14.97 6.34 13.14
C ARG A 243 -15.40 6.78 11.74
N GLY A 244 -15.69 5.80 10.89
CA GLY A 244 -16.25 5.95 9.55
C GLY A 244 -15.23 6.25 8.46
N VAL A 245 -15.73 6.33 7.24
CA VAL A 245 -14.97 6.78 6.08
C VAL A 245 -14.89 8.30 6.08
N LYS A 246 -13.72 8.85 5.76
CA LYS A 246 -13.45 10.29 5.77
C LYS A 246 -12.72 10.72 4.49
N GLN A 247 -12.62 12.04 4.32
CA GLN A 247 -11.86 12.68 3.26
C GLN A 247 -10.84 13.63 3.87
N ALA A 248 -9.62 13.65 3.33
CA ALA A 248 -8.60 14.64 3.64
C ALA A 248 -7.53 14.76 2.53
N GLY A 249 -6.79 15.88 2.53
CA GLY A 249 -5.76 16.23 1.54
C GLY A 249 -4.40 15.57 1.79
N PHE A 250 -4.37 14.25 1.98
CA PHE A 250 -3.12 13.52 2.24
C PHE A 250 -2.19 13.53 1.02
N ARG A 251 -0.97 14.06 1.18
CA ARG A 251 0.05 14.13 0.12
C ARG A 251 0.42 12.76 -0.44
N VAL A 252 0.35 11.71 0.38
CA VAL A 252 0.61 10.33 -0.07
C VAL A 252 -0.42 9.86 -1.11
N LEU A 253 -1.68 10.28 -0.99
CA LEU A 253 -2.75 9.90 -1.91
C LEU A 253 -2.78 10.77 -3.17
N VAL A 254 -2.26 12.00 -3.08
CA VAL A 254 -2.21 12.96 -4.21
C VAL A 254 -1.45 12.41 -5.42
N THR A 255 -0.40 11.62 -5.18
CA THR A 255 0.47 11.12 -6.26
C THR A 255 0.08 9.73 -6.75
N ALA A 256 -1.00 9.13 -6.24
CA ALA A 256 -1.47 7.79 -6.62
C ALA A 256 -2.58 7.90 -7.69
N PHE A 257 -2.32 7.46 -8.92
CA PHE A 257 -3.25 7.58 -10.05
C PHE A 257 -4.11 6.31 -10.24
N MET A 258 -4.62 5.80 -9.13
CA MET A 258 -5.53 4.65 -9.01
C MET A 258 -6.39 4.85 -7.75
N PRO A 259 -7.44 4.04 -7.49
CA PRO A 259 -8.14 4.12 -6.22
C PRO A 259 -7.17 3.89 -5.04
N ALA A 260 -7.09 4.90 -4.17
CA ALA A 260 -6.08 5.00 -3.13
C ALA A 260 -6.73 5.37 -1.78
N VAL A 261 -6.35 4.66 -0.72
CA VAL A 261 -6.85 4.89 0.63
C VAL A 261 -5.73 4.96 1.65
N LEU A 262 -5.96 5.72 2.73
CA LEU A 262 -5.15 5.73 3.94
C LEU A 262 -6.00 5.15 5.08
N VAL A 263 -5.50 4.12 5.75
CA VAL A 263 -6.19 3.41 6.82
C VAL A 263 -5.51 3.74 8.15
N GLU A 264 -6.22 4.48 8.99
CA GLU A 264 -5.86 4.68 10.39
C GLU A 264 -6.38 3.50 11.20
N ILE A 265 -5.49 2.57 11.53
CA ILE A 265 -5.89 1.27 12.11
C ILE A 265 -6.20 1.32 13.61
N GLY A 266 -6.09 2.47 14.25
CA GLY A 266 -6.29 2.68 15.69
C GLY A 266 -5.51 3.89 16.20
N PHE A 267 -5.61 4.20 17.50
CA PHE A 267 -4.88 5.26 18.18
C PHE A 267 -3.74 4.68 19.01
N GLY A 268 -2.48 4.86 18.60
CA GLY A 268 -1.36 4.34 19.41
C GLY A 268 -1.06 5.18 20.65
N THR A 269 -1.67 6.36 20.77
CA THR A 269 -1.73 7.11 22.03
C THR A 269 -2.64 6.46 23.07
N ASN A 270 -3.55 5.56 22.67
CA ASN A 270 -4.40 4.80 23.58
C ASN A 270 -3.73 3.49 23.98
N ALA A 271 -3.58 3.24 25.28
CA ALA A 271 -2.87 2.06 25.77
C ALA A 271 -3.48 0.72 25.33
N HIS A 272 -4.81 0.63 25.25
CA HIS A 272 -5.48 -0.60 24.84
C HIS A 272 -5.32 -0.87 23.33
N GLU A 273 -5.41 0.17 22.50
CA GLU A 273 -5.22 0.03 21.05
C GLU A 273 -3.74 -0.13 20.70
N ALA A 274 -2.81 0.50 21.41
CA ALA A 274 -1.38 0.25 21.27
C ALA A 274 -1.04 -1.22 21.53
N ALA A 275 -1.58 -1.81 22.60
CA ALA A 275 -1.41 -3.24 22.90
C ALA A 275 -2.05 -4.13 21.83
N TYR A 276 -3.26 -3.80 21.37
CA TYR A 276 -3.92 -4.51 20.26
C TYR A 276 -3.10 -4.47 18.97
N MET A 277 -2.58 -3.31 18.59
CA MET A 277 -1.80 -3.11 17.36
C MET A 277 -0.35 -3.59 17.48
N THR A 278 0.08 -4.09 18.63
CA THR A 278 1.40 -4.72 18.83
C THR A 278 1.33 -6.22 19.09
N ASP A 279 0.13 -6.77 19.30
CA ASP A 279 -0.10 -8.20 19.46
C ASP A 279 -0.07 -8.93 18.09
N PRO A 280 0.79 -9.96 17.92
CA PRO A 280 0.91 -10.67 16.66
C PRO A 280 -0.38 -11.30 16.12
N ALA A 281 -1.21 -11.89 16.98
CA ALA A 281 -2.44 -12.55 16.56
C ALA A 281 -3.49 -11.50 16.14
N ARG A 282 -3.56 -10.39 16.87
CA ARG A 282 -4.44 -9.26 16.53
C ARG A 282 -4.02 -8.57 15.24
N MET A 283 -2.71 -8.41 15.00
CA MET A 283 -2.22 -7.92 13.73
C MET A 283 -2.63 -8.83 12.56
N ASP A 284 -2.62 -10.16 12.73
CA ASP A 284 -3.07 -11.09 11.69
C ASP A 284 -4.56 -10.96 11.42
N GLU A 285 -5.39 -10.90 12.45
CA GLU A 285 -6.84 -10.68 12.34
C GLU A 285 -7.15 -9.36 11.60
N LEU A 286 -6.52 -8.25 12.03
CA LEU A 286 -6.66 -6.93 11.42
C LEU A 286 -6.20 -6.94 9.96
N SER A 287 -5.05 -7.55 9.68
CA SER A 287 -4.48 -7.59 8.32
C SER A 287 -5.32 -8.44 7.38
N ALA A 288 -5.89 -9.54 7.87
CA ALA A 288 -6.83 -10.37 7.11
C ALA A 288 -8.11 -9.59 6.79
N ALA A 289 -8.64 -8.82 7.75
CA ALA A 289 -9.82 -7.98 7.53
C ALA A 289 -9.59 -6.90 6.45
N ILE A 290 -8.43 -6.22 6.48
CA ILE A 290 -8.05 -5.26 5.43
C ILE A 290 -7.97 -5.97 4.07
N ALA A 291 -7.29 -7.13 4.00
CA ALA A 291 -7.17 -7.90 2.76
C ALA A 291 -8.51 -8.40 2.23
N ASP A 292 -9.46 -8.76 3.10
CA ASP A 292 -10.82 -9.16 2.72
C ASP A 292 -11.63 -7.98 2.15
N GLY A 293 -11.47 -6.78 2.71
CA GLY A 293 -12.08 -5.55 2.18
C GLY A 293 -11.57 -5.23 0.77
N VAL A 294 -10.25 -5.32 0.57
CA VAL A 294 -9.60 -5.15 -0.74
C VAL A 294 -10.09 -6.20 -1.74
N LEU A 295 -10.09 -7.49 -1.37
CA LEU A 295 -10.54 -8.57 -2.24
C LEU A 295 -12.01 -8.39 -2.64
N GLU A 296 -12.87 -8.01 -1.70
CA GLU A 296 -14.26 -7.76 -1.98
C GLU A 296 -14.46 -6.60 -2.95
N TYR A 297 -13.75 -5.50 -2.75
CA TYR A 297 -13.74 -4.37 -3.67
C TYR A 297 -13.37 -4.82 -5.08
N LEU A 298 -12.24 -5.54 -5.24
CA LEU A 298 -11.77 -6.01 -6.55
C LEU A 298 -12.80 -6.90 -7.24
N LYS A 299 -13.46 -7.80 -6.48
CA LYS A 299 -14.54 -8.65 -7.00
C LYS A 299 -15.76 -7.84 -7.44
N ARG A 300 -16.13 -6.78 -6.71
CA ARG A 300 -17.25 -5.88 -7.06
C ARG A 300 -16.92 -5.05 -8.30
N TYR A 301 -15.71 -4.51 -8.37
CA TYR A 301 -15.21 -3.76 -9.52
C TYR A 301 -15.22 -4.61 -10.79
N GLU A 302 -14.66 -5.83 -10.75
CA GLU A 302 -14.62 -6.72 -11.91
C GLU A 302 -16.02 -7.09 -12.42
N ARG A 303 -16.99 -7.35 -11.53
CA ARG A 303 -18.38 -7.62 -11.92
C ARG A 303 -18.99 -6.43 -12.66
N ARG A 304 -18.80 -5.20 -12.16
CA ARG A 304 -19.36 -3.99 -12.79
C ARG A 304 -18.77 -3.76 -14.18
N VAL A 305 -17.45 -3.86 -14.32
CA VAL A 305 -16.76 -3.68 -15.60
C VAL A 305 -17.17 -4.77 -16.60
N THR A 306 -17.30 -6.02 -16.16
CA THR A 306 -17.75 -7.13 -17.03
C THR A 306 -19.19 -6.95 -17.50
N SER A 307 -20.10 -6.55 -16.60
CA SER A 307 -21.51 -6.31 -16.95
C SER A 307 -21.68 -5.14 -17.92
N ALA A 308 -20.95 -4.04 -17.72
CA ALA A 308 -20.98 -2.89 -18.63
C ALA A 308 -20.50 -3.25 -20.05
N ALA A 309 -19.43 -4.06 -20.16
CA ALA A 309 -18.94 -4.56 -21.45
C ALA A 309 -19.94 -5.47 -22.17
N GLY A 310 -20.69 -6.30 -21.42
CA GLY A 310 -21.74 -7.16 -21.99
C GLY A 310 -22.95 -6.40 -22.53
N SER A 311 -23.36 -5.32 -21.85
CA SER A 311 -24.47 -4.47 -22.30
C SER A 311 -24.15 -3.64 -23.54
N ALA A 312 -22.89 -3.23 -23.74
CA ALA A 312 -22.47 -2.47 -24.93
C ALA A 312 -22.47 -3.30 -26.22
N VAL A 313 -22.28 -4.62 -26.14
CA VAL A 313 -22.26 -5.53 -27.31
C VAL A 313 -23.66 -5.95 -27.75
N GLY A 314 -24.67 -5.84 -26.88
CA GLY A 314 -26.07 -6.20 -27.20
C GLY A 314 -26.90 -5.10 -27.88
N GLY A 315 -26.33 -3.91 -28.07
CA GLY A 315 -27.04 -2.71 -28.56
C GLY A 315 -26.79 -2.39 -30.03
N SER A 316 -26.97 -3.35 -30.95
CA SER A 316 -27.05 -3.04 -32.39
C SER A 316 -27.80 -4.12 -33.18
N ALA A 317 -29.12 -3.94 -33.30
CA ALA A 317 -29.89 -4.38 -34.45
C ALA A 317 -31.14 -3.49 -34.57
N PRO A 318 -31.13 -2.45 -35.42
CA PRO A 318 -32.38 -1.84 -35.86
C PRO A 318 -33.08 -2.79 -36.83
N GLN A 319 -34.38 -3.01 -36.61
CA GLN A 319 -35.29 -3.49 -37.67
C GLN A 319 -35.66 -2.34 -38.58
#